data_AF-A0A2E3CT58-F1
#
_entry.id   AF-A0A2E3CT58-F1
#
_cell.length_a   1.000
_cell.length_b   1.000
_cell.length_c   1.000
_cell.angle_alpha   90.00
_cell.angle_beta   90.00
_cell.angle_gamma   90.00
#
_symmetry.space_group_name_H-M   'P 1'
#
loop_
_entity.id
_entity.type
_entity.pdbx_description
1 polymer ?
#
loop_
_entity_poly.entity_id
_entity_poly.type
_entity_poly.pdbx_seq_one_letter_code
_entity_poly.pdbx_strand_id
1 'polypeptide(L)' 'MEALTLEEKERRKAIVKEAIANAKLEGFVPTQAHLDQWNLYINGEQSLDQTVQKLQQQALQG' A
#
# COMPACT_ATOMS: atom_id res chain seq x y z
N MET A 1 -14.96 8.34 -12.20
CA MET A 1 -13.76 7.52 -11.96
C MET A 1 -14.06 6.14 -12.51
N GLU A 2 -13.33 5.69 -13.52
CA GLU A 2 -13.44 4.29 -13.97
C GLU A 2 -12.93 3.38 -12.85
N ALA A 3 -13.71 2.37 -12.51
CA ALA A 3 -13.29 1.39 -11.52
C ALA A 3 -12.08 0.61 -12.07
N LEU A 4 -11.08 0.33 -11.22
CA LEU A 4 -9.96 -0.51 -11.63
C LEU A 4 -10.45 -1.87 -12.11
N THR A 5 -9.84 -2.35 -13.20
CA THR A 5 -10.03 -3.72 -13.67
C THR A 5 -9.53 -4.71 -12.62
N LEU A 6 -10.09 -5.92 -12.62
CA LEU A 6 -9.64 -6.99 -11.71
C LEU A 6 -8.14 -7.30 -11.91
N GLU A 7 -7.67 -7.27 -13.16
CA GLU A 7 -6.25 -7.47 -13.50
C GLU A 7 -5.35 -6.42 -12.85
N GLU A 8 -5.72 -5.14 -12.90
CA GLU A 8 -4.94 -4.08 -12.27
C GLU A 8 -4.96 -4.21 -10.74
N LYS A 9 -6.09 -4.62 -10.15
CA LYS A 9 -6.16 -4.90 -8.70
C LYS A 9 -5.22 -6.03 -8.30
N GLU A 10 -5.21 -7.14 -9.04
CA GLU A 10 -4.32 -8.27 -8.77
C GLU A 10 -2.84 -7.90 -9.00
N ARG A 11 -2.54 -7.07 -10.02
CA ARG A 11 -1.20 -6.52 -10.24
C ARG A 11 -0.73 -5.67 -9.06
N ARG A 12 -1.56 -4.74 -8.59
CA ARG A 12 -1.26 -3.91 -7.42
C ARG A 12 -1.06 -4.74 -6.17
N LYS A 13 -1.91 -5.76 -5.96
CA LYS A 13 -1.81 -6.68 -4.82
C LYS A 13 -0.50 -7.47 -4.83
N ALA A 14 -0.03 -7.94 -5.99
CA ALA A 14 1.26 -8.61 -6.11
C ALA A 14 2.42 -7.68 -5.71
N ILE A 15 2.41 -6.45 -6.22
CA ILE A 15 3.43 -5.42 -5.89
C ILE A 15 3.44 -5.13 -4.39
N VAL A 16 2.27 -4.88 -3.79
CA VAL A 16 2.14 -4.60 -2.35
C VAL A 16 2.63 -5.78 -1.51
N LYS A 17 2.28 -7.01 -1.90
CA LYS A 17 2.71 -8.22 -1.19
C LYS A 17 4.23 -8.37 -1.18
N GLU A 18 4.87 -8.12 -2.32
CA GLU A 18 6.33 -8.13 -2.44
C GLU A 18 6.97 -7.02 -1.59
N ALA A 19 6.43 -5.80 -1.64
CA ALA A 19 6.92 -4.67 -0.84
C ALA A 19 6.83 -4.96 0.67
N ILE A 20 5.72 -5.53 1.15
CA ILE A 20 5.55 -5.94 2.55
C ILE A 20 6.53 -7.05 2.92
N ALA A 21 6.76 -8.01 2.03
CA ALA A 21 7.71 -9.09 2.27
C ALA A 21 9.14 -8.54 2.41
N ASN A 22 9.55 -7.65 1.51
CA ASN A 22 10.86 -6.99 1.56
C ASN A 22 11.01 -6.17 2.84
N ALA A 23 10.00 -5.37 3.20
CA ALA A 23 10.04 -4.59 4.43
C ALA A 23 10.22 -5.47 5.68
N LYS A 24 9.56 -6.64 5.73
CA LYS A 24 9.75 -7.62 6.81
C LYS A 24 11.15 -8.21 6.84
N LEU A 25 11.77 -8.47 5.68
CA LEU A 25 13.16 -8.92 5.59
C LEU A 25 14.13 -7.86 6.11
N GLU A 26 13.81 -6.58 5.93
CA GLU A 26 14.56 -5.44 6.47
C GLU A 26 14.30 -5.17 7.96
N GLY A 27 13.46 -6.00 8.61
CA GLY A 27 13.12 -5.86 10.03
C GLY A 27 11.99 -4.87 10.32
N PHE A 28 11.35 -4.32 9.29
CA PHE A 28 10.19 -3.46 9.44
C PHE A 28 8.89 -4.28 9.41
N VAL A 29 8.10 -4.19 10.48
CA VAL A 29 6.77 -4.80 10.54
C VAL A 29 5.73 -3.72 10.26
N PRO A 30 5.01 -3.77 9.12
CA PRO A 30 3.97 -2.80 8.84
C PRO A 30 2.85 -2.89 9.89
N THR A 31 2.44 -1.75 10.42
CA THR A 31 1.26 -1.64 11.29
C THR A 31 -0.01 -1.88 10.48
N GLN A 32 -1.13 -2.11 11.17
CA GLN A 32 -2.43 -2.22 10.53
C GLN A 32 -2.74 -0.98 9.67
N ALA A 33 -2.41 0.22 10.19
CA ALA A 33 -2.60 1.47 9.47
C ALA A 33 -1.83 1.54 8.13
N HIS A 34 -0.61 0.95 8.05
CA HIS A 34 0.12 0.84 6.79
C HIS A 34 -0.61 -0.10 5.81
N LEU A 35 -1.11 -1.24 6.30
CA LEU A 35 -1.84 -2.21 5.48
C LEU A 35 -3.13 -1.62 4.92
N ASP A 36 -3.84 -0.80 5.70
CA ASP A 36 -5.05 -0.11 5.24
C ASP A 36 -4.75 0.88 4.10
N GLN A 37 -3.65 1.62 4.16
CA GLN A 37 -3.23 2.50 3.05
C GLN A 37 -2.95 1.70 1.76
N TRP A 38 -2.30 0.55 1.89
CA TRP A 38 -2.04 -0.30 0.74
C TRP A 38 -3.32 -0.93 0.16
N ASN A 39 -4.31 -1.27 0.99
CA ASN A 39 -5.61 -1.77 0.51
C ASN A 39 -6.35 -0.71 -0.30
N LEU A 40 -6.36 0.55 0.14
CA LEU A 40 -6.96 1.66 -0.60
C LEU A 40 -6.29 1.83 -1.98
N TYR A 41 -4.97 1.66 -2.05
CA TYR A 41 -4.23 1.67 -3.32
C TYR A 41 -4.63 0.50 -4.23
N ILE A 42 -4.70 -0.72 -3.68
CA ILE A 42 -5.09 -1.93 -4.42
C ILE A 42 -6.49 -1.77 -5.01
N ASN A 43 -7.44 -1.22 -4.24
CA ASN A 43 -8.81 -1.03 -4.69
C ASN A 43 -8.98 0.12 -5.69
N GLY A 44 -7.98 1.00 -5.81
CA GLY A 44 -8.04 2.19 -6.66
C GLY A 44 -8.75 3.37 -6.03
N GLU A 45 -8.98 3.31 -4.72
CA GLU A 45 -9.55 4.40 -3.93
C GLU A 45 -8.55 5.54 -3.75
N GLN A 46 -7.24 5.24 -3.89
CA GLN A 46 -6.19 6.25 -3.93
C GLN A 46 -5.04 5.89 -4.90
N SER A 47 -4.30 6.90 -5.33
CA SER A 47 -3.10 6.75 -6.15
C SER A 47 -1.90 6.27 -5.32
N LEU A 48 -0.86 5.76 -6.00
CA LEU A 48 0.39 5.40 -5.35
C LEU A 48 1.02 6.59 -4.61
N ASP A 49 1.03 7.76 -5.24
CA ASP A 49 1.59 8.99 -4.65
C ASP A 49 0.91 9.36 -3.32
N GLN A 50 -0.43 9.38 -3.30
CA GLN A 50 -1.22 9.60 -2.08
C GLN A 50 -0.94 8.55 -1.00
N THR A 51 -0.74 7.30 -1.41
CA THR A 51 -0.41 6.20 -0.49
C THR A 51 0.94 6.45 0.18
N VAL A 52 1.96 6.81 -0.61
CA VAL A 52 3.31 7.10 -0.11
C VAL A 52 3.29 8.31 0.83
N GLN A 53 2.59 9.39 0.46
CA GLN A 53 2.47 10.58 1.32
C GLN A 53 1.84 10.24 2.68
N LYS A 54 0.76 9.46 2.70
CA LYS A 54 0.09 9.06 3.95
C LYS A 54 0.97 8.14 4.81
N LEU A 55 1.67 7.19 4.20
CA LEU A 55 2.62 6.32 4.90
C LEU A 55 3.77 7.13 5.53
N GLN A 56 4.30 8.13 4.82
CA GLN A 56 5.32 9.04 5.36
C GLN A 56 4.79 9.87 6.53
N GLN A 57 3.57 10.41 6.42
CA GLN A 57 2.95 11.14 7.53
C GLN A 57 2.71 10.27 8.77
N GLN A 58 2.41 8.98 8.59
CA GLN A 58 2.28 8.03 9.69
C GLN A 58 3.62 7.74 10.36
N ALA A 59 4.71 7.64 9.58
CA ALA A 59 6.05 7.45 10.10
C ALA A 59 6.57 8.65 10.90
N LEU A 60 6.13 9.87 10.58
CA LEU A 60 6.53 11.11 11.27
C LEU A 60 5.76 11.37 12.59
N GLN A 61 4.64 10.68 12.80
CA GLN A 61 3.78 10.84 13.99
C GLN A 61 3.99 9.73 15.04
N GLY A 62 4.91 8.80 14.80
CA GLY A 62 5.24 7.66 15.67
C GLY A 62 6.48 7.86 16.51
#